data_AF-A0A914TFH7-F1
#
_entry.id   AF-A0A914TFH7-F1
#
_cell.length_a   1.000
_cell.length_b   1.000
_cell.length_c   1.000
_cell.angle_alpha   90.00
_cell.angle_beta   90.00
_cell.angle_gamma   90.00
#
_symmetry.space_group_name_H-M   'P 1'
#
loop_
_entity.id
_entity.type
_entity.pdbx_description
1 polymer ?
#
loop_
_entity_poly.entity_id
_entity_poly.type
_entity_poly.pdbx_seq_one_letter_code
_entity_poly.pdbx_strand_id
1 'polypeptide(L)'
;MANFDPLGEEEFHKYGGPQVKYDDEEEEIEDEEDARQKAERERKKAEVRKRLEDAGRMKKAKKGFLTPERKKKLRKLLMLKAAEDLKKQQQVREQERAKTLQERILPMPDNLDAMDEEEARETAEEFAARILELESDVYEKSYIVRQKDFEINELTIAVNDLRGKFVKPTLKKVSKTQGKFDKLKSQKEVKTQKVDLRQNLKNVEKNKFALDDEVPEKSKAEWAKN
;
A
#
# COMPACT_ATOMS: atom_id res chain seq x y z
N MET A 1 -64.59 24.79 -12.56
CA MET A 1 -64.53 23.88 -13.72
C MET A 1 -63.98 24.65 -14.90
N ALA A 2 -62.99 24.06 -15.58
CA ALA A 2 -62.36 24.43 -16.86
C ALA A 2 -61.56 25.76 -16.88
N ASN A 3 -60.22 25.74 -17.02
CA ASN A 3 -59.41 25.45 -18.23
C ASN A 3 -59.64 26.54 -19.32
N PHE A 4 -58.68 27.14 -20.02
CA PHE A 4 -57.27 26.88 -20.32
C PHE A 4 -56.79 28.10 -21.14
N ASP A 5 -55.58 28.59 -20.88
CA ASP A 5 -54.87 29.62 -21.66
C ASP A 5 -54.44 29.04 -23.03
N PRO A 6 -54.28 29.79 -24.14
CA PRO A 6 -52.97 30.44 -24.33
C PRO A 6 -52.90 31.70 -25.24
N LEU A 7 -52.00 32.60 -24.84
CA LEU A 7 -51.00 33.35 -25.64
C LEU A 7 -51.41 34.10 -26.92
N GLY A 8 -51.24 35.42 -26.88
CA GLY A 8 -51.02 36.30 -28.03
C GLY A 8 -50.01 37.39 -27.64
N GLU A 9 -48.93 37.48 -28.41
CA GLU A 9 -47.68 38.20 -28.16
C GLU A 9 -47.84 39.73 -28.19
N GLU A 10 -47.42 40.43 -27.14
CA GLU A 10 -47.17 41.88 -27.18
C GLU A 10 -45.67 42.19 -27.07
N GLU A 11 -45.20 42.82 -28.13
CA GLU A 11 -43.82 43.15 -28.46
C GLU A 11 -43.31 44.34 -27.60
N PHE A 12 -42.76 44.04 -26.42
CA PHE A 12 -42.08 45.05 -25.60
C PHE A 12 -40.63 45.27 -26.08
N HIS A 13 -40.44 46.29 -26.91
CA HIS A 13 -39.13 46.87 -27.22
C HIS A 13 -38.46 47.38 -25.94
N LYS A 14 -37.46 46.66 -25.43
CA LYS A 14 -36.59 47.11 -24.33
C LYS A 14 -35.20 47.46 -24.89
N TYR A 15 -34.92 48.76 -24.88
CA TYR A 15 -33.66 49.44 -25.17
C TYR A 15 -32.39 48.59 -25.07
N GLY A 16 -31.69 48.40 -26.20
CA GLY A 16 -30.31 47.96 -26.27
C GLY A 16 -29.36 49.13 -26.05
N GLY A 17 -28.62 49.12 -24.94
CA GLY A 17 -27.45 49.97 -24.75
C GLY A 17 -26.28 49.52 -25.63
N PRO A 18 -25.25 50.35 -25.85
CA PRO A 18 -24.08 49.97 -26.63
C PRO A 18 -23.42 48.75 -25.98
N GLN A 19 -23.44 47.61 -26.69
CA GLN A 19 -22.60 46.48 -26.34
C GLN A 19 -21.16 46.94 -26.52
N VAL A 20 -20.49 47.15 -25.40
CA VAL A 20 -19.08 47.43 -25.37
C VAL A 20 -18.40 46.15 -25.85
N LYS A 21 -17.82 46.18 -27.06
CA LYS A 21 -16.95 45.13 -27.58
C LYS A 21 -15.62 45.20 -26.83
N TYR A 22 -15.61 44.72 -25.61
CA TYR A 22 -14.41 44.14 -25.04
C TYR A 22 -14.68 42.64 -25.01
N ASP A 23 -13.64 41.84 -25.27
CA ASP A 23 -13.53 40.41 -24.95
C ASP A 23 -13.37 39.41 -26.12
N ASP A 24 -13.57 39.76 -27.41
CA ASP A 24 -13.33 38.79 -28.51
C ASP A 24 -11.83 38.50 -28.75
N GLU A 25 -10.95 39.53 -28.70
CA GLU A 25 -9.51 39.35 -28.92
C GLU A 25 -8.78 38.79 -27.69
N GLU A 26 -9.23 39.09 -26.46
CA GLU A 26 -8.66 38.50 -25.24
C GLU A 26 -9.09 37.04 -25.06
N GLU A 27 -10.34 36.68 -25.38
CA GLU A 27 -10.78 35.28 -25.41
C GLU A 27 -10.05 34.47 -26.50
N GLU A 28 -9.84 35.01 -27.71
CA GLU A 28 -9.06 34.33 -28.76
C GLU A 28 -7.59 34.11 -28.35
N ILE A 29 -6.97 35.04 -27.63
CA ILE A 29 -5.59 34.90 -27.13
C ILE A 29 -5.51 33.84 -26.01
N GLU A 30 -6.48 33.82 -25.08
CA GLU A 30 -6.57 32.83 -24.01
C GLU A 30 -6.81 31.41 -24.56
N ASP A 31 -7.68 31.26 -25.56
CA ASP A 31 -7.93 30.00 -26.27
C ASP A 31 -6.70 29.49 -27.02
N GLU A 32 -5.93 30.39 -27.64
CA GLU A 32 -4.70 30.02 -28.36
C GLU A 32 -3.57 29.62 -27.39
N GLU A 33 -3.43 30.28 -26.25
CA GLU A 33 -2.51 29.89 -25.18
C GLU A 33 -2.87 28.53 -24.56
N ASP A 34 -4.14 28.28 -24.27
CA ASP A 34 -4.61 27.00 -23.76
C ASP A 34 -4.42 25.86 -24.77
N ALA A 35 -4.64 26.13 -26.06
CA ALA A 35 -4.35 25.21 -27.14
C ALA A 35 -2.84 24.88 -27.23
N ARG A 36 -1.97 25.90 -27.09
CA ARG A 36 -0.51 25.73 -27.03
C ARG A 36 -0.09 24.89 -25.83
N GLN A 37 -0.62 25.18 -24.64
CA GLN A 37 -0.33 24.42 -23.42
C GLN A 37 -0.82 22.98 -23.50
N LYS A 38 -2.00 22.74 -24.11
CA LYS A 38 -2.55 21.41 -24.33
C LYS A 38 -1.71 20.62 -25.33
N ALA A 39 -1.30 21.24 -26.44
CA ALA A 39 -0.41 20.63 -27.43
C ALA A 39 0.96 20.28 -26.83
N GLU A 40 1.52 21.16 -25.99
CA GLU A 40 2.76 20.89 -25.28
C GLU A 40 2.62 19.75 -24.28
N ARG A 41 1.52 19.69 -23.51
CA ARG A 41 1.18 18.57 -22.62
C ARG A 41 1.02 17.26 -23.40
N GLU A 42 0.36 17.27 -24.55
CA GLU A 42 0.22 16.08 -25.40
C GLU A 42 1.55 15.62 -26.00
N ARG A 43 2.42 16.55 -26.41
CA ARG A 43 3.78 16.25 -26.86
C ARG A 43 4.60 15.60 -25.74
N LYS A 44 4.59 16.18 -24.53
CA LYS A 44 5.25 15.62 -23.33
C LYS A 44 4.69 14.23 -22.99
N LYS A 45 3.38 14.04 -23.07
CA LYS A 45 2.71 12.75 -22.84
C LYS A 45 3.11 11.70 -23.89
N ALA A 46 3.19 12.08 -25.16
CA ALA A 46 3.64 11.20 -26.24
C ALA A 46 5.12 10.80 -26.08
N GLU A 47 5.97 11.74 -25.66
CA GLU A 47 7.37 11.49 -25.37
C GLU A 47 7.55 10.54 -24.18
N VAL A 48 6.85 10.78 -23.07
CA VAL A 48 6.86 9.90 -21.89
C VAL A 48 6.36 8.51 -22.25
N ARG A 49 5.29 8.41 -23.05
CA ARG A 49 4.76 7.13 -23.53
C ARG A 49 5.76 6.39 -24.42
N LYS A 50 6.38 7.07 -25.39
CA LYS A 50 7.42 6.51 -26.26
C LYS A 50 8.60 6.01 -25.43
N ARG A 51 9.08 6.80 -24.46
CA ARG A 51 10.14 6.40 -23.52
C ARG A 51 9.78 5.18 -22.69
N LEU A 52 8.52 5.06 -22.23
CA LEU A 52 8.04 3.89 -21.50
C LEU A 52 7.94 2.64 -22.39
N GLU A 53 7.47 2.80 -23.63
CA GLU A 53 7.40 1.72 -24.63
C GLU A 53 8.79 1.22 -25.04
N ASP A 54 9.74 2.13 -25.24
CA ASP A 54 11.15 1.83 -25.57
C ASP A 54 11.87 1.16 -24.39
N ALA A 55 11.65 1.63 -23.16
CA ALA A 55 12.14 0.96 -21.95
C ALA A 55 11.54 -0.45 -21.80
N GLY A 56 10.29 -0.64 -22.22
CA GLY A 56 9.62 -1.94 -22.28
C GLY A 56 10.24 -2.89 -23.31
N ARG A 57 10.61 -2.38 -24.49
CA ARG A 57 11.30 -3.13 -25.55
C ARG A 57 12.73 -3.52 -25.15
N MET A 58 13.48 -2.59 -24.56
CA MET A 58 14.85 -2.82 -24.07
C MET A 58 14.94 -3.90 -22.98
N LYS A 59 13.90 -4.05 -22.14
CA LYS A 59 13.82 -5.14 -21.14
C LYS A 59 13.72 -6.54 -21.76
N LYS A 60 13.25 -6.66 -23.01
CA LYS A 60 13.15 -7.95 -23.73
C LYS A 60 14.47 -8.35 -24.40
N ALA A 61 15.38 -7.40 -24.65
CA ALA A 61 16.60 -7.63 -25.41
C ALA A 61 17.81 -8.12 -24.58
N LYS A 62 17.83 -7.93 -23.25
CA LYS A 62 18.97 -8.35 -22.40
C LYS A 62 18.85 -9.82 -21.96
N LYS A 63 19.15 -10.74 -22.89
CA LYS A 63 19.44 -12.16 -22.64
C LYS A 63 20.95 -12.29 -22.45
N GLY A 64 21.46 -12.52 -21.22
CA GLY A 64 22.88 -12.90 -21.11
C GLY A 64 23.62 -12.89 -19.77
N PHE A 65 23.20 -12.20 -18.70
CA PHE A 65 24.08 -12.09 -17.52
C PHE A 65 23.78 -13.07 -16.36
N LEU A 66 22.55 -13.59 -16.26
CA LEU A 66 22.13 -14.38 -15.10
C LEU A 66 21.10 -15.42 -15.52
N THR A 67 21.24 -16.66 -15.02
CA THR A 67 20.21 -17.68 -15.24
C THR A 67 18.87 -17.18 -14.67
N PRO A 68 17.73 -17.47 -15.32
CA PRO A 68 16.42 -17.03 -14.85
C PRO A 68 16.13 -17.45 -13.40
N GLU A 69 16.59 -18.63 -13.01
CA GLU A 69 16.48 -19.16 -11.64
C GLU A 69 17.28 -18.34 -10.63
N ARG A 70 18.55 -18.01 -10.94
CA ARG A 70 19.39 -17.18 -10.06
C ARG A 70 18.82 -15.77 -9.94
N LYS A 71 18.23 -15.21 -11.01
CA LYS A 71 17.51 -13.92 -10.97
C LYS A 71 16.27 -13.99 -10.08
N LYS A 72 15.50 -15.08 -10.13
CA LYS A 72 14.34 -15.29 -9.25
C LYS A 72 14.75 -15.42 -7.78
N LYS A 73 15.79 -16.22 -7.49
CA LYS A 73 16.34 -16.38 -6.14
C LYS A 73 16.86 -15.05 -5.59
N LEU A 74 17.58 -14.27 -6.38
CA LEU A 74 18.08 -12.95 -6.00
C LEU A 74 16.94 -11.97 -5.68
N ARG A 75 15.89 -11.90 -6.53
CA ARG A 75 14.72 -11.07 -6.24
C ARG A 75 14.04 -11.45 -4.93
N LYS A 76 13.90 -12.76 -4.67
CA LYS A 76 13.35 -13.26 -3.40
C LYS A 76 14.21 -12.81 -2.22
N LEU A 77 15.53 -12.95 -2.31
CA LEU A 77 16.45 -12.51 -1.25
C LEU A 77 16.39 -10.99 -1.02
N LEU A 78 16.30 -10.19 -2.08
CA LEU A 78 16.16 -8.74 -1.97
C LEU A 78 14.83 -8.33 -1.33
N MET A 79 13.71 -8.98 -1.69
CA MET A 79 12.42 -8.73 -1.05
C MET A 79 12.41 -9.15 0.42
N LEU A 80 13.03 -10.30 0.75
CA LEU A 80 13.17 -10.76 2.13
C LEU A 80 14.00 -9.78 2.96
N LYS A 81 15.15 -9.34 2.43
CA LYS A 81 15.99 -8.34 3.10
C LYS A 81 15.25 -7.01 3.25
N ALA A 82 14.56 -6.54 2.21
CA ALA A 82 13.78 -5.30 2.30
C ALA A 82 12.65 -5.38 3.35
N ALA A 83 12.00 -6.54 3.49
CA ALA A 83 10.98 -6.75 4.51
C ALA A 83 11.58 -6.78 5.93
N GLU A 84 12.75 -7.42 6.09
CA GLU A 84 13.50 -7.45 7.34
C GLU A 84 13.98 -6.05 7.74
N ASP A 85 14.60 -5.32 6.80
CA ASP A 85 15.07 -3.95 7.00
C ASP A 85 13.89 -3.01 7.34
N LEU A 86 12.74 -3.17 6.69
CA LEU A 86 11.52 -2.41 7.01
C LEU A 86 11.03 -2.69 8.44
N LYS A 87 11.02 -3.96 8.87
CA LYS A 87 10.65 -4.33 10.24
C LYS A 87 11.63 -3.76 11.26
N LYS A 88 12.94 -3.85 10.97
CA LYS A 88 13.98 -3.27 11.85
C LYS A 88 13.83 -1.75 11.97
N GLN A 89 13.57 -1.07 10.85
CA GLN A 89 13.32 0.38 10.86
C GLN A 89 12.06 0.74 11.67
N GLN A 90 10.99 -0.06 11.57
CA GLN A 90 9.80 0.13 12.39
C GLN A 90 10.10 0.00 13.88
N GLN A 91 10.87 -1.03 14.28
CA GLN A 91 11.28 -1.23 15.67
C GLN A 91 12.14 -0.09 16.19
N VAL A 92 13.12 0.38 15.40
CA VAL A 92 13.96 1.54 15.78
C VAL A 92 13.09 2.79 15.93
N ARG A 93 12.19 3.06 14.98
CA ARG A 93 11.27 4.20 15.05
C ARG A 93 10.35 4.13 16.28
N GLU A 94 9.87 2.94 16.63
CA GLU A 94 9.03 2.74 17.81
C GLU A 94 9.82 2.95 19.11
N GLN A 95 11.07 2.49 19.17
CA GLN A 95 11.98 2.74 20.29
C GLN A 95 12.33 4.22 20.44
N GLU A 96 12.67 4.90 19.34
CA GLU A 96 12.91 6.34 19.32
C GLU A 96 11.67 7.12 19.72
N ARG A 97 10.48 6.69 19.27
CA ARG A 97 9.19 7.26 19.69
C ARG A 97 8.99 7.09 21.20
N ALA A 98 9.22 5.90 21.74
CA ALA A 98 9.08 5.64 23.17
C ALA A 98 10.05 6.51 23.99
N LYS A 99 11.32 6.60 23.56
CA LYS A 99 12.32 7.47 24.18
C LYS A 99 11.91 8.95 24.14
N THR A 100 11.47 9.42 22.98
CA THR A 100 11.01 10.81 22.81
C THR A 100 9.77 11.12 23.66
N LEU A 101 8.84 10.18 23.79
CA LEU A 101 7.67 10.35 24.64
C LEU A 101 8.06 10.41 26.12
N GLN A 102 8.98 9.54 26.56
CA GLN A 102 9.48 9.56 27.93
C GLN A 102 10.21 10.87 28.27
N GLU A 103 10.94 11.46 27.32
CA GLU A 103 11.62 12.75 27.51
C GLU A 103 10.65 13.95 27.49
N ARG A 104 9.55 13.88 26.73
CA ARG A 104 8.64 15.02 26.51
C ARG A 104 7.45 15.06 27.45
N ILE A 105 6.98 13.92 27.92
CA ILE A 105 5.86 13.83 28.84
C ILE A 105 6.38 14.18 30.24
N LEU A 106 5.74 15.15 30.88
CA LEU A 106 6.02 15.47 32.28
C LEU A 106 5.77 14.21 33.12
N PRO A 107 6.73 13.79 33.96
CA PRO A 107 6.57 12.60 34.79
C PRO A 107 5.41 12.80 35.76
N MET A 108 4.63 11.74 35.98
CA MET A 108 3.62 11.75 37.04
C MET A 108 4.33 11.79 38.41
N PRO A 109 3.82 12.56 39.38
CA PRO A 109 4.31 12.49 40.75
C PRO A 109 4.20 11.06 41.31
N ASP A 110 5.25 10.59 41.98
CA ASP A 110 5.31 9.21 42.50
C ASP A 110 4.33 8.95 43.65
N ASN A 111 4.00 9.98 44.44
CA ASN A 111 3.20 9.87 45.67
C ASN A 111 1.93 10.74 45.63
N LEU A 112 1.05 10.51 44.65
CA LEU A 112 -0.20 11.27 44.49
C LEU A 112 -1.07 11.32 45.76
N ASP A 113 -1.12 10.25 46.55
CA ASP A 113 -1.94 10.15 47.76
C ASP A 113 -1.36 10.89 48.98
N ALA A 114 -0.07 11.27 48.92
CA ALA A 114 0.63 11.94 50.01
C ALA A 114 1.02 13.39 49.68
N MET A 115 0.62 13.90 48.51
CA MET A 115 0.83 15.29 48.12
C MET A 115 -0.10 16.23 48.90
N ASP A 116 0.41 17.42 49.20
CA ASP A 116 -0.43 18.49 49.75
C ASP A 116 -1.39 19.04 48.69
N GLU A 117 -2.50 19.62 49.11
CA GLU A 117 -3.53 20.14 48.21
C GLU A 117 -3.00 21.28 47.32
N GLU A 118 -2.09 22.09 47.86
CA GLU A 118 -1.42 23.17 47.12
C GLU A 118 -0.47 22.64 46.05
N GLU A 119 0.36 21.64 46.38
CA GLU A 119 1.28 20.99 45.45
C GLU A 119 0.54 20.27 44.33
N ALA A 120 -0.59 19.61 44.66
CA ALA A 120 -1.44 18.95 43.69
C ALA A 120 -2.08 19.96 42.71
N ARG A 121 -2.48 21.13 43.19
CA ARG A 121 -3.04 22.20 42.36
C ARG A 121 -1.99 22.78 41.42
N GLU A 122 -0.79 23.09 41.90
CA GLU A 122 0.31 23.62 41.07
C GLU A 122 0.69 22.64 39.96
N THR A 123 0.82 21.36 40.30
CA THR A 123 1.11 20.30 39.33
C THR A 123 0.01 20.21 38.26
N ALA A 124 -1.27 20.28 38.66
CA ALA A 124 -2.40 20.26 37.73
C ALA A 124 -2.41 21.47 36.78
N GLU A 125 -2.06 22.66 37.28
CA GLU A 125 -1.93 23.88 36.46
C GLU A 125 -0.78 23.76 35.45
N GLU A 126 0.36 23.19 35.83
CA GLU A 126 1.49 22.94 34.92
C GLU A 126 1.10 21.97 33.79
N PHE A 127 0.42 20.86 34.12
CA PHE A 127 -0.09 19.93 33.12
C PHE A 127 -1.10 20.60 32.17
N ALA A 128 -2.02 21.42 32.71
CA ALA A 128 -3.00 22.13 31.90
C ALA A 128 -2.35 23.12 30.93
N ALA A 129 -1.36 23.89 31.39
CA ALA A 129 -0.59 24.80 30.54
C ALA A 129 0.16 24.05 29.43
N ARG A 130 0.77 22.91 29.78
CA ARG A 130 1.50 22.08 28.82
C ARG A 130 0.57 21.45 27.77
N ILE A 131 -0.62 21.01 28.16
CA ILE A 131 -1.62 20.47 27.23
C ILE A 131 -2.04 21.54 26.23
N LEU A 132 -2.31 22.77 26.68
CA LEU A 132 -2.72 23.86 25.82
C LEU A 132 -1.67 24.20 24.74
N GLU A 133 -0.39 24.22 25.13
CA GLU A 133 0.72 24.38 24.17
C GLU A 133 0.77 23.22 23.16
N LEU A 134 0.66 21.98 23.64
CA LEU A 134 0.69 20.79 22.79
C LEU A 134 -0.49 20.72 21.81
N GLU A 135 -1.67 21.19 22.21
CA GLU A 135 -2.85 21.27 21.31
C GLU A 135 -2.60 22.22 20.14
N SER A 136 -1.99 23.37 20.40
CA SER A 136 -1.56 24.31 19.34
C SER A 136 -0.56 23.67 18.38
N ASP A 137 0.47 23.02 18.93
CA ASP A 137 1.48 22.30 18.15
C ASP A 137 0.90 21.17 17.28
N VAL A 138 -0.05 20.42 17.84
CA VAL A 138 -0.75 19.34 17.14
C VAL A 138 -1.58 19.91 15.99
N TYR A 139 -2.25 21.03 16.20
CA TYR A 139 -3.00 21.71 15.15
C TYR A 139 -2.08 22.16 14.00
N GLU A 140 -0.98 22.85 14.30
CA GLU A 140 -0.03 23.32 13.29
C GLU A 140 0.54 22.14 12.47
N LYS A 141 1.02 21.09 13.14
CA LYS A 141 1.56 19.90 12.47
C LYS A 141 0.50 19.20 11.61
N SER A 142 -0.72 19.08 12.12
CA SER A 142 -1.84 18.48 11.38
C SER A 142 -2.18 19.29 10.12
N TYR A 143 -2.14 20.62 10.21
CA TYR A 143 -2.36 21.50 9.07
C TYR A 143 -1.28 21.30 7.99
N ILE A 144 0.00 21.30 8.39
CA ILE A 144 1.12 21.08 7.46
C ILE A 144 1.01 19.70 6.78
N VAL A 145 0.70 18.64 7.54
CA VAL A 145 0.52 17.30 6.98
C VAL A 145 -0.60 17.29 5.94
N ARG A 146 -1.76 17.90 6.24
CA ARG A 146 -2.86 18.01 5.27
C ARG A 146 -2.44 18.75 4.00
N GLN A 147 -1.73 19.87 4.13
CA GLN A 147 -1.24 20.63 2.97
C GLN A 147 -0.30 19.76 2.10
N LYS A 148 0.57 18.97 2.74
CA LYS A 148 1.47 18.05 2.04
C LYS A 148 0.73 16.89 1.40
N ASP A 149 -0.32 16.37 2.03
CA ASP A 149 -1.17 15.34 1.44
C ASP A 149 -1.87 15.85 0.17
N PHE A 150 -2.37 17.09 0.19
CA PHE A 150 -2.92 17.74 -1.00
C PHE A 150 -1.87 17.89 -2.11
N GLU A 151 -0.67 18.38 -1.77
CA GLU A 151 0.43 18.52 -2.73
C GLU A 151 0.81 17.17 -3.36
N ILE A 152 0.90 16.10 -2.56
CA ILE A 152 1.18 14.74 -3.04
C ILE A 152 0.06 14.26 -3.97
N ASN A 153 -1.19 14.53 -3.64
CA ASN A 153 -2.33 14.14 -4.47
C ASN A 153 -2.30 14.85 -5.84
N GLU A 154 -2.06 16.17 -5.85
CA GLU A 154 -1.93 16.96 -7.08
C GLU A 154 -0.78 16.44 -7.95
N LEU A 155 0.40 16.22 -7.35
CA LEU A 155 1.55 15.65 -8.06
C LEU A 155 1.25 14.24 -8.58
N THR A 156 0.49 13.43 -7.84
CA THR A 156 0.09 12.09 -8.25
C THR A 156 -0.85 12.14 -9.46
N ILE A 157 -1.81 13.06 -9.47
CA ILE A 157 -2.71 13.30 -10.62
C ILE A 157 -1.88 13.73 -11.84
N ALA A 158 -1.00 14.72 -11.69
CA ALA A 158 -0.15 15.22 -12.77
C ALA A 158 0.72 14.09 -13.39
N VAL A 159 1.36 13.26 -12.55
CA VAL A 159 2.14 12.11 -13.01
C VAL A 159 1.27 11.09 -13.75
N ASN A 160 0.04 10.86 -13.29
CA ASN A 160 -0.88 9.92 -13.92
C ASN A 160 -1.39 10.43 -15.28
N ASP A 161 -1.66 11.73 -15.41
CA ASP A 161 -2.09 12.34 -16.68
C ASP A 161 -0.97 12.32 -17.73
N LEU A 162 0.27 12.57 -17.30
CA LEU A 162 1.47 12.46 -18.15
C LEU A 162 1.77 11.03 -18.57
N ARG A 163 1.56 10.04 -17.68
CA ARG A 163 1.70 8.62 -18.02
C ARG A 163 0.52 8.08 -18.82
N GLY A 164 -0.62 8.77 -18.77
CA GLY A 164 -1.92 8.35 -19.28
C GLY A 164 -2.65 7.44 -18.31
N LYS A 165 -3.88 7.81 -17.93
CA LYS A 165 -4.85 7.02 -17.14
C LYS A 165 -5.02 5.58 -17.62
N PHE A 166 -4.71 5.33 -18.90
CA PHE A 166 -4.81 4.04 -19.57
C PHE A 166 -3.46 3.65 -20.21
N VAL A 167 -2.39 3.53 -19.42
CA VAL A 167 -1.25 2.69 -19.84
C VAL A 167 -1.82 1.29 -20.02
N LYS A 168 -2.12 0.90 -21.28
CA LYS A 168 -2.73 -0.39 -21.61
C LYS A 168 -1.98 -1.47 -20.84
N PRO A 169 -2.56 -2.03 -19.76
CA PRO A 169 -1.91 -3.09 -19.03
C PRO A 169 -1.70 -4.19 -20.06
N THR A 170 -0.47 -4.67 -20.23
CA THR A 170 -0.23 -5.78 -21.15
C THR A 170 -1.08 -6.93 -20.66
N LEU A 171 -2.23 -7.17 -21.32
CA LEU A 171 -3.19 -8.18 -20.93
C LEU A 171 -2.46 -9.53 -20.99
N LYS A 172 -2.04 -10.03 -19.84
CA LYS A 172 -1.52 -11.39 -19.76
C LYS A 172 -2.73 -12.30 -19.94
N LYS A 173 -2.60 -13.27 -20.85
CA LYS A 173 -3.58 -14.34 -21.01
C LYS A 173 -3.63 -15.14 -19.70
N VAL A 174 -4.51 -14.72 -18.81
CA VAL A 174 -4.80 -15.42 -17.56
C VAL A 174 -5.76 -16.55 -17.91
N SER A 175 -5.30 -17.80 -17.87
CA SER A 175 -6.23 -18.92 -17.97
C SER A 175 -7.07 -18.95 -16.68
N LYS A 176 -8.40 -18.99 -16.81
CA LYS A 176 -9.33 -19.01 -15.66
C LYS A 176 -9.09 -20.19 -14.71
N THR A 177 -8.35 -21.19 -15.16
CA THR A 177 -8.03 -22.43 -14.45
C THR A 177 -6.63 -22.45 -13.83
N GLN A 178 -5.65 -21.66 -14.28
CA GLN A 178 -4.28 -21.70 -13.74
C GLN A 178 -4.26 -21.39 -12.23
N GLY A 179 -4.92 -20.31 -11.82
CA GLY A 179 -4.97 -19.92 -10.40
C GLY A 179 -5.76 -20.89 -9.52
N LYS A 180 -6.74 -21.60 -10.09
CA LYS A 180 -7.48 -22.66 -9.37
C LYS A 180 -6.61 -23.90 -9.20
N PHE A 181 -5.83 -24.29 -10.21
CA PHE A 181 -4.85 -25.36 -10.10
C PHE A 181 -3.68 -25.00 -9.19
N ASP A 182 -3.20 -23.75 -9.18
CA ASP A 182 -2.17 -23.29 -8.24
C ASP A 182 -2.71 -23.20 -6.81
N LYS A 183 -4.00 -22.91 -6.61
CA LYS A 183 -4.66 -22.99 -5.29
C LYS A 183 -4.86 -24.45 -4.84
N LEU A 184 -5.15 -25.36 -5.77
CA LEU A 184 -5.25 -26.80 -5.49
C LEU A 184 -3.88 -27.43 -5.25
N LYS A 185 -2.84 -27.00 -5.99
CA LYS A 185 -1.44 -27.39 -5.81
C LYS A 185 -0.85 -26.76 -4.57
N SER A 186 -1.12 -25.50 -4.25
CA SER A 186 -0.68 -24.89 -3.00
C SER A 186 -1.48 -25.38 -1.80
N GLN A 187 -2.77 -25.70 -1.92
CA GLN A 187 -3.47 -26.47 -0.87
C GLN A 187 -2.92 -27.89 -0.76
N LYS A 188 -2.56 -28.55 -1.86
CA LYS A 188 -1.85 -29.83 -1.82
C LYS A 188 -0.48 -29.66 -1.18
N GLU A 189 0.32 -28.67 -1.56
CA GLU A 189 1.69 -28.40 -1.09
C GLU A 189 1.69 -27.94 0.37
N VAL A 190 0.77 -27.07 0.78
CA VAL A 190 0.57 -26.67 2.18
C VAL A 190 0.02 -27.83 3.00
N LYS A 191 -0.87 -28.68 2.45
CA LYS A 191 -1.28 -29.92 3.09
C LYS A 191 -0.16 -30.97 3.10
N THR A 192 0.73 -31.05 2.11
CA THR A 192 1.83 -32.03 2.05
C THR A 192 3.10 -31.55 2.73
N GLN A 193 3.23 -30.25 3.03
CA GLN A 193 4.29 -29.71 3.89
C GLN A 193 3.88 -29.72 5.36
N LYS A 194 2.58 -29.73 5.69
CA LYS A 194 2.07 -29.95 7.05
C LYS A 194 1.67 -31.41 7.36
N VAL A 195 1.42 -32.24 6.36
CA VAL A 195 1.45 -33.69 6.52
C VAL A 195 2.91 -34.07 6.43
N ASP A 196 3.56 -34.06 7.58
CA ASP A 196 4.94 -34.48 7.76
C ASP A 196 5.07 -35.92 7.24
N LEU A 197 5.48 -36.07 5.97
CA LEU A 197 5.60 -37.36 5.31
C LEU A 197 6.64 -38.24 6.03
N ARG A 198 7.53 -37.64 6.83
CA ARG A 198 8.48 -38.35 7.70
C ARG A 198 7.82 -38.98 8.92
N GLN A 199 6.73 -38.41 9.44
CA GLN A 199 6.02 -38.98 10.60
C GLN A 199 5.18 -40.21 10.24
N ASN A 200 4.74 -40.35 8.98
CA ASN A 200 3.97 -41.51 8.52
C ASN A 200 4.80 -42.57 7.78
N LEU A 201 6.10 -42.33 7.61
CA LEU A 201 7.03 -43.37 7.16
C LEU A 201 7.47 -44.16 8.39
N LYS A 202 7.18 -45.47 8.42
CA LYS A 202 7.76 -46.37 9.43
C LYS A 202 9.28 -46.35 9.25
N ASN A 203 10.01 -45.76 10.19
CA ASN A 203 11.43 -46.02 10.32
C ASN A 203 11.58 -47.51 10.66
N VAL A 204 12.15 -48.28 9.74
CA VAL A 204 12.57 -49.66 10.04
C VAL A 204 13.87 -49.54 10.81
N GLU A 205 13.80 -49.75 12.13
CA GLU A 205 14.98 -50.04 12.95
C GLU A 205 15.58 -51.35 12.44
N LYS A 206 16.51 -51.24 11.49
CA LYS A 206 17.34 -52.37 11.08
C LYS A 206 18.34 -52.59 12.20
N ASN A 207 17.98 -53.41 13.20
CA ASN A 207 18.93 -54.08 14.08
C ASN A 207 19.71 -55.13 13.26
N LYS A 208 20.49 -54.68 12.27
CA LYS A 208 21.43 -55.51 11.50
C LYS A 208 22.79 -55.65 12.19
N PHE A 209 22.94 -55.11 13.40
CA PHE A 209 24.18 -55.17 14.19
C PHE A 209 23.95 -55.50 15.68
N ALA A 210 22.75 -55.91 16.09
CA ALA A 210 22.56 -56.51 17.41
C ALA A 210 22.99 -57.97 17.31
N LEU A 211 24.15 -58.24 17.89
CA LEU A 211 24.78 -59.54 18.01
C LEU A 211 23.83 -60.51 18.73
N ASP A 212 23.73 -61.69 18.16
CA ASP A 212 23.15 -62.94 18.66
C ASP A 212 23.38 -63.13 20.17
N ASP A 213 22.33 -63.02 20.98
CA ASP A 213 22.08 -63.84 22.16
C ASP A 213 20.73 -63.44 22.79
N GLU A 214 19.99 -64.46 23.25
CA GLU A 214 18.68 -64.41 23.92
C GLU A 214 17.43 -64.44 23.01
N VAL A 215 17.12 -65.66 22.58
CA VAL A 215 15.81 -66.10 22.07
C VAL A 215 14.84 -66.27 23.26
N PRO A 216 13.68 -65.58 23.30
CA PRO A 216 12.51 -66.07 24.02
C PRO A 216 11.52 -66.70 23.05
N GLU A 217 11.05 -67.90 23.43
CA GLU A 217 10.18 -68.81 22.70
C GLU A 217 9.01 -68.15 21.96
N LYS A 218 8.85 -68.59 20.70
CA LYS A 218 7.65 -68.41 19.90
C LYS A 218 6.47 -69.14 20.56
N SER A 219 5.56 -68.40 21.20
CA SER A 219 4.26 -68.93 21.55
C SER A 219 3.50 -69.31 20.27
N LYS A 220 3.12 -70.59 20.18
CA LYS A 220 2.34 -71.13 19.04
C LYS A 220 1.01 -70.38 18.94
N ALA A 221 0.70 -69.90 17.74
CA ALA A 221 -0.52 -69.17 17.43
C ALA A 221 -1.79 -70.03 17.67
N GLU A 222 -2.84 -69.36 18.16
CA GLU A 222 -4.06 -69.97 18.72
C GLU A 222 -4.91 -70.82 17.76
N TRP A 223 -4.60 -70.88 16.47
CA TRP A 223 -5.29 -71.79 15.54
C TRP A 223 -4.90 -73.27 15.73
N ALA A 224 -3.89 -73.56 16.54
CA ALA A 224 -3.43 -74.92 16.87
C ALA A 224 -4.13 -75.53 18.10
N LYS A 225 -5.21 -74.90 18.61
CA LYS A 225 -6.07 -75.47 19.65
C LYS A 225 -7.46 -75.73 19.07
N ASN A 226 -7.62 -76.86 18.38
CA ASN A 226 -8.89 -77.53 18.15
C ASN A 226 -8.63 -79.04 18.11
#